data_AF-A0A0P7TSH2-F1
#
_entry.id   AF-A0A0P7TSH2-F1
#
_cell.length_a   1.000
_cell.length_b   1.000
_cell.length_c   1.000
_cell.angle_alpha   90.00
_cell.angle_beta   90.00
_cell.angle_gamma   90.00
#
_symmetry.space_group_name_H-M   'P 1'
#
loop_
_entity.id
_entity.type
_entity.pdbx_description
1 polymer ?
#
loop_
_entity_poly.entity_id
_entity_poly.type
_entity_poly.pdbx_seq_one_letter_code
_entity_poly.pdbx_strand_id
1 'polypeptide(L)'
;MINLLSKLEQTGLQTEGILRVPGSASRVKHLRQELEAKFYEDRFDWEQVRHNDAAGLLKMFIRELPHPLLTLQHLPAFLAVQSE
;
A
#
# COMPACT_ATOMS: atom_id res chain seq x y z
N MET A 1 -4.49 -2.98 -7.10
CA MET A 1 -4.71 -2.71 -5.66
C MET A 1 -5.17 -3.95 -4.92
N ILE A 2 -6.21 -4.65 -5.40
CA ILE A 2 -6.68 -5.92 -4.79
C ILE A 2 -5.53 -6.92 -4.64
N ASN A 3 -4.75 -7.15 -5.71
CA ASN A 3 -3.61 -8.08 -5.67
C ASN A 3 -2.52 -7.69 -4.65
N LEU A 4 -2.34 -6.39 -4.36
CA LEU A 4 -1.39 -5.91 -3.36
C LEU A 4 -1.84 -6.23 -1.94
N LEU A 5 -3.13 -6.05 -1.66
CA LEU A 5 -3.73 -6.42 -0.38
C LEU A 5 -3.68 -7.94 -0.19
N SER A 6 -4.06 -8.71 -1.22
CA SER A 6 -3.97 -10.18 -1.17
C SER A 6 -2.54 -10.66 -0.90
N LYS A 7 -1.51 -10.04 -1.49
CA LYS A 7 -0.11 -10.39 -1.20
C LYS A 7 0.25 -10.14 0.27
N LEU A 8 -0.22 -9.04 0.85
CA LEU A 8 0.01 -8.71 2.26
C LEU A 8 -0.75 -9.65 3.21
N GLU A 9 -1.98 -10.03 2.87
CA GLU A 9 -2.75 -11.00 3.64
C GLU A 9 -2.09 -12.38 3.63
N GLN A 10 -1.58 -12.81 2.47
CA GLN A 10 -0.94 -14.11 2.32
C GLN A 10 0.43 -14.19 3.01
N THR A 11 1.23 -13.11 2.97
CA THR A 11 2.65 -13.17 3.38
C THR A 11 3.02 -12.29 4.57
N GLY A 12 2.18 -11.30 4.91
CA GLY A 12 2.51 -10.27 5.90
C GLY A 12 1.87 -10.46 7.27
N LEU A 13 0.79 -11.26 7.42
CA LEU A 13 0.03 -11.35 8.68
C LEU A 13 0.85 -11.89 9.86
N GLN A 14 1.78 -12.80 9.60
CA GLN A 14 2.67 -13.36 10.64
C GLN A 14 4.01 -12.63 10.74
N THR A 15 4.22 -11.58 9.94
CA THR A 15 5.46 -10.80 9.97
C THR A 15 5.42 -9.80 11.10
N GLU A 16 6.35 -9.94 12.06
CA GLU A 16 6.50 -8.96 13.12
C GLU A 16 6.82 -7.56 12.56
N GLY A 17 6.04 -6.58 12.99
CA GLY A 17 6.24 -5.20 12.55
C GLY A 17 5.88 -4.94 11.09
N ILE A 18 5.06 -5.78 10.44
CA ILE A 18 4.47 -5.45 9.14
C ILE A 18 3.78 -4.07 9.21
N LEU A 19 3.88 -3.29 8.11
CA LEU A 19 3.48 -1.86 8.03
C LEU A 19 4.31 -0.88 8.87
N ARG A 20 5.02 -1.32 9.91
CA ARG A 20 5.94 -0.51 10.74
C ARG A 20 7.38 -0.52 10.21
N VAL A 21 7.95 -1.70 10.00
CA VAL A 21 9.33 -1.90 9.51
C VAL A 21 9.36 -1.61 7.99
N PRO A 22 10.26 -0.73 7.51
CA PRO A 22 10.31 -0.39 6.10
C PRO A 22 10.91 -1.53 5.26
N GLY A 23 10.42 -1.65 4.02
CA GLY A 23 11.10 -2.38 2.96
C GLY A 23 12.31 -1.60 2.40
N SER A 24 12.91 -2.12 1.33
CA SER A 24 13.98 -1.41 0.64
C SER A 24 13.39 -0.30 -0.24
N ALA A 25 13.82 0.94 -0.01
CA ALA A 25 13.38 2.09 -0.79
C ALA A 25 13.65 1.93 -2.30
N SER A 26 14.81 1.35 -2.68
CA SER A 26 15.14 1.12 -4.09
C SER A 26 14.24 0.07 -4.73
N ARG A 27 13.96 -1.05 -4.03
CA ARG A 27 13.03 -2.07 -4.54
C ARG A 27 11.61 -1.55 -4.63
N VAL A 28 11.11 -0.84 -3.63
CA VAL A 28 9.76 -0.23 -3.66
C VAL A 28 9.63 0.71 -4.85
N LYS A 29 10.64 1.55 -5.11
CA LYS A 29 10.66 2.43 -6.30
C LYS A 29 10.63 1.65 -7.61
N HIS A 30 11.39 0.57 -7.72
CA HIS A 30 11.41 -0.26 -8.92
C HIS A 30 10.07 -0.98 -9.14
N LEU A 31 9.53 -1.63 -8.10
CA LEU A 31 8.26 -2.35 -8.16
C LEU A 31 7.10 -1.41 -8.52
N ARG A 32 7.14 -0.16 -8.04
CA ARG A 32 6.17 0.87 -8.46
C ARG A 32 6.19 1.07 -9.98
N GLN A 33 7.37 1.32 -10.54
CA GLN A 33 7.52 1.60 -11.98
C GLN A 33 7.06 0.39 -12.81
N GLU A 34 7.38 -0.80 -12.34
CA GLU A 34 6.95 -2.04 -12.99
C GLU A 34 5.42 -2.23 -12.90
N LEU A 35 4.81 -1.95 -11.73
CA LEU A 35 3.35 -1.97 -11.56
C LEU A 35 2.64 -0.99 -12.50
N GLU A 36 3.16 0.23 -12.62
CA GLU A 36 2.62 1.26 -13.53
C GLU A 36 2.75 0.82 -14.99
N ALA A 37 3.91 0.28 -15.39
CA ALA A 37 4.17 -0.16 -16.76
C ALA A 37 3.32 -1.38 -17.17
N LYS A 38 3.12 -2.34 -16.25
CA LYS A 38 2.39 -3.60 -16.52
C LYS A 38 0.93 -3.55 -16.08
N PHE A 39 0.42 -2.39 -15.68
CA PHE A 39 -0.89 -2.26 -15.05
C PHE A 39 -2.03 -2.85 -15.91
N TYR A 40 -1.99 -2.60 -17.22
CA TYR A 40 -3.02 -3.06 -18.17
C TYR A 40 -2.83 -4.50 -18.66
N GLU A 41 -1.69 -5.12 -18.35
CA GLU A 41 -1.34 -6.44 -18.84
C GLU A 41 -1.60 -7.54 -17.81
N ASP A 42 -1.79 -7.19 -16.54
CA ASP A 42 -1.91 -8.12 -15.41
C ASP A 42 -0.74 -9.13 -15.32
N ARG A 43 0.45 -8.73 -15.78
CA ARG A 43 1.68 -9.55 -15.83
C ARG A 43 2.70 -9.19 -14.74
N PHE A 44 2.25 -8.57 -13.66
CA PHE A 44 3.13 -8.22 -12.55
C PHE A 44 3.41 -9.44 -11.67
N ASP A 45 4.69 -9.73 -11.42
CA ASP A 45 5.10 -10.90 -10.64
C ASP A 45 5.01 -10.61 -9.13
N TRP A 46 3.87 -10.99 -8.54
CA TRP A 46 3.61 -10.82 -7.11
C TRP A 46 4.43 -11.78 -6.23
N GLU A 47 5.00 -12.86 -6.77
CA GLU A 47 5.77 -13.83 -5.98
C GLU A 47 7.10 -13.23 -5.51
N GLN A 48 7.71 -12.39 -6.33
CA GLN A 48 8.99 -11.71 -6.01
C GLN A 48 8.85 -10.57 -5.01
N VAL A 49 7.62 -10.14 -4.70
CA VAL A 49 7.38 -9.02 -3.79
C VAL A 49 7.51 -9.46 -2.34
N ARG A 50 8.45 -8.86 -1.62
CA ARG A 50 8.60 -9.07 -0.18
C ARG A 50 7.49 -8.35 0.59
N HIS A 51 7.02 -8.94 1.68
CA HIS A 51 5.95 -8.37 2.53
C HIS A 51 6.21 -6.90 2.95
N ASN A 52 7.44 -6.54 3.33
CA ASN A 52 7.77 -5.16 3.73
C ASN A 52 7.82 -4.19 2.54
N ASP A 53 8.15 -4.69 1.34
CA ASP A 53 8.13 -3.89 0.12
C ASP A 53 6.66 -3.69 -0.33
N ALA A 54 5.81 -4.72 -0.25
CA ALA A 54 4.36 -4.61 -0.46
C ALA A 54 3.71 -3.61 0.50
N ALA A 55 4.08 -3.64 1.79
CA ALA A 55 3.63 -2.67 2.78
C ALA A 55 4.06 -1.24 2.42
N GLY A 56 5.28 -1.08 1.88
CA GLY A 56 5.77 0.19 1.35
C GLY A 56 4.93 0.70 0.17
N LEU A 57 4.66 -0.17 -0.80
CA LEU A 57 3.83 0.15 -1.97
C LEU A 57 2.40 0.56 -1.58
N LEU A 58 1.79 -0.13 -0.60
CA LEU A 58 0.44 0.18 -0.13
C LEU A 58 0.37 1.59 0.48
N LYS A 59 1.30 1.90 1.38
CA LYS A 59 1.38 3.22 2.02
C LYS A 59 1.65 4.32 0.99
N MET A 60 2.52 4.06 0.02
CA MET A 60 2.81 5.00 -1.07
C MET A 60 1.56 5.27 -1.90
N PHE A 61 0.85 4.23 -2.33
CA PHE A 61 -0.38 4.37 -3.12
C PHE A 61 -1.42 5.25 -2.41
N ILE A 62 -1.72 4.96 -1.13
CA ILE A 62 -2.70 5.73 -0.34
C ILE A 62 -2.28 7.20 -0.22
N ARG A 63 -0.99 7.47 -0.01
CA ARG A 63 -0.45 8.83 0.17
C ARG A 63 -0.45 9.64 -1.12
N GLU A 64 -0.36 8.99 -2.27
CA GLU A 64 -0.27 9.63 -3.58
C GLU A 64 -1.63 9.76 -4.29
N LEU A 65 -2.72 9.36 -3.64
CA LEU A 65 -4.05 9.62 -4.15
C LEU A 65 -4.25 11.14 -4.38
N PRO A 66 -4.93 11.55 -5.47
CA PRO A 66 -5.20 12.96 -5.74
C PRO A 66 -5.97 13.67 -4.62
N HIS A 67 -6.76 12.91 -3.87
CA HIS A 67 -7.47 13.35 -2.68
C HIS A 67 -7.25 12.32 -1.57
N PRO A 68 -7.18 12.73 -0.29
CA PRO A 68 -7.06 11.79 0.82
C PRO A 68 -8.21 10.78 0.80
N LEU A 69 -7.91 9.50 1.10
CA LEU A 69 -8.92 8.44 1.16
C LEU A 69 -10.07 8.81 2.11
N LEU A 70 -9.73 9.39 3.26
CA LEU A 70 -10.68 10.00 4.21
C LEU A 70 -10.87 11.47 3.84
N THR A 71 -11.61 11.71 2.75
CA THR A 71 -11.78 13.02 2.10
C THR A 71 -11.95 14.20 3.07
N LEU A 72 -11.43 15.38 2.69
CA LEU A 72 -11.51 16.58 3.52
C LEU A 72 -12.96 17.07 3.76
N GLN A 73 -13.88 16.77 2.84
CA GLN A 73 -15.30 17.12 2.97
C GLN A 73 -15.94 16.52 4.23
N HIS A 74 -15.48 15.33 4.64
CA HIS A 74 -16.01 14.62 5.80
C HIS A 74 -15.16 14.77 7.06
N LEU A 75 -14.10 15.59 7.02
CA LEU A 75 -13.23 15.84 8.18
C LEU A 75 -13.99 16.28 9.45
N PRO A 76 -15.00 17.18 9.38
CA PRO A 76 -15.78 17.54 10.56
C PRO A 76 -16.48 16.34 11.21
N ALA A 77 -16.98 15.40 10.40
CA ALA A 77 -17.64 14.19 10.90
C ALA A 77 -16.64 13.24 11.58
N PHE A 78 -15.43 13.08 11.02
CA PHE A 78 -14.39 12.27 11.64
C PHE A 78 -13.92 12.86 12.99
N LEU A 79 -13.80 14.19 13.10
CA LEU A 79 -13.36 14.86 14.32
C LEU A 79 -14.42 14.79 15.43
N ALA A 80 -15.70 14.91 15.09
CA ALA A 80 -16.79 14.86 16.06
C ALA A 80 -16.83 13.52 16.83
N VAL A 81 -16.52 12.41 16.17
CA VAL A 81 -16.49 11.07 16.78
C VAL A 81 -15.26 10.86 17.67
N GLN A 82 -14.16 11.59 17.43
CA GLN A 82 -12.93 11.44 18.22
C GLN A 82 -13.01 12.06 19.62
N SER A 83 -13.93 13.01 19.83
CA SER A 83 -14.11 13.71 21.10
C SER A 83 -15.02 13.00 22.11
N GLU A 84 -15.50 11.80 21.79
CA GLU A 84 -16.26 10.91 22.69
C GLU A 84 -15.36 9.80 23.27
#